data_AF-A0A7Z9IUK6-F1
#
_entry.id   AF-A0A7Z9IUK6-F1
#
_cell.length_a   1.000
_cell.length_b   1.000
_cell.length_c   1.000
_cell.angle_alpha   90.00
_cell.angle_beta   90.00
_cell.angle_gamma   90.00
#
_symmetry.space_group_name_H-M   'P 1'
#
loop_
_entity.id
_entity.type
_entity.pdbx_description
1 polymer ?
#
loop_
_entity_poly.entity_id
_entity_poly.type
_entity_poly.pdbx_seq_one_letter_code
_entity_poly.pdbx_strand_id
1 'polypeptide(L)'
;MKFGKIPLDQAAGTILAHSTRLTGRIFKKGHILAPEDIVVLQNSGITGVIAARLESEDILEDEAASRISNAIAGLNIQIGKAFTGRCNLIADAHGLINYDKVRLDELNLIDQSITVATLPPYTV
;
A
#
# COMPACT_ATOMS: atom_id res chain seq x y z
N MET A 1 8.09 4.11 9.34
CA MET A 1 6.96 3.39 9.98
C MET A 1 7.44 2.43 11.05
N LYS A 2 6.66 2.25 12.13
CA LYS A 2 6.89 1.22 13.15
C LYS A 2 5.93 0.06 12.98
N PHE A 3 6.44 -1.09 12.58
CA PHE A 3 5.68 -2.32 12.40
C PHE A 3 6.00 -3.33 13.51
N GLY A 4 4.97 -3.96 14.06
CA GLY A 4 5.16 -5.05 15.00
C GLY A 4 3.95 -5.31 15.88
N LYS A 5 4.18 -6.04 16.97
CA LYS A 5 3.15 -6.25 18.00
C LYS A 5 3.00 -4.97 18.83
N ILE A 6 1.80 -4.42 18.84
CA ILE A 6 1.44 -3.21 19.58
C ILE A 6 0.43 -3.59 20.68
N PRO A 7 0.72 -3.28 21.96
CA PRO A 7 -0.25 -3.37 23.04
C PRO A 7 -1.54 -2.58 22.72
N LEU A 8 -2.71 -3.11 23.06
CA LEU A 8 -3.98 -2.49 22.66
C LEU A 8 -4.19 -1.07 23.20
N ASP A 9 -3.70 -0.81 24.42
CA ASP A 9 -3.73 0.53 25.04
C ASP A 9 -2.93 1.57 24.25
N GLN A 10 -2.08 1.14 23.32
CA GLN A 10 -1.28 1.98 22.43
C GLN A 10 -1.65 1.79 20.95
N ALA A 11 -2.68 1.01 20.63
CA ALA A 11 -2.97 0.62 19.25
C ALA A 11 -3.90 1.60 18.51
N ALA A 12 -4.48 2.60 19.18
CA ALA A 12 -5.30 3.62 18.52
C ALA A 12 -4.48 4.37 17.45
N GLY A 13 -5.09 4.58 16.27
CA GLY A 13 -4.45 5.20 15.10
C GLY A 13 -3.49 4.29 14.33
N THR A 14 -3.32 3.03 14.75
CA THR A 14 -2.46 2.07 14.04
C THR A 14 -3.24 1.27 13.00
N ILE A 15 -2.56 0.80 11.96
CA ILE A 15 -3.13 0.07 10.82
C ILE A 15 -2.92 -1.41 11.04
N LEU A 16 -4.00 -2.20 11.06
CA LEU A 16 -3.90 -3.65 11.24
C LEU A 16 -3.14 -4.32 10.09
N ALA A 17 -2.10 -5.08 10.43
CA ALA A 17 -1.31 -5.86 9.46
C ALA A 17 -2.05 -7.13 8.99
N HIS A 18 -2.91 -7.67 9.84
CA HIS A 18 -3.69 -8.87 9.60
C HIS A 18 -5.14 -8.66 10.01
N SER A 19 -6.05 -9.47 9.45
CA SER A 19 -7.44 -9.41 9.88
C SER A 19 -7.59 -10.02 11.27
N THR A 20 -8.26 -9.31 12.18
CA THR A 20 -8.59 -9.79 13.52
C THR A 20 -10.07 -10.18 13.56
N ARG A 21 -10.33 -11.46 13.83
CA ARG A 21 -11.69 -12.01 13.88
C ARG A 21 -12.15 -12.12 15.32
N LEU A 22 -13.33 -11.58 15.60
CA LEU A 22 -14.05 -11.72 16.86
C LEU A 22 -15.39 -12.42 16.59
N THR A 23 -16.06 -12.86 17.64
CA THR A 23 -17.43 -13.35 17.54
C THR A 23 -18.35 -12.24 17.02
N GLY A 24 -18.89 -12.39 15.81
CA GLY A 24 -19.82 -11.44 15.20
C GLY A 24 -19.20 -10.19 14.53
N ARG A 25 -17.86 -10.02 14.56
CA ARG A 25 -17.19 -8.88 13.91
C ARG A 25 -15.82 -9.27 13.36
N ILE A 26 -15.47 -8.73 12.19
CA ILE A 26 -14.15 -8.90 11.59
C ILE A 26 -13.54 -7.51 11.35
N PHE A 27 -12.37 -7.28 11.94
CA PHE A 27 -11.50 -6.18 11.58
C PHE A 27 -10.61 -6.63 10.44
N LYS A 28 -10.70 -5.97 9.28
CA LYS A 28 -9.92 -6.35 8.09
C LYS A 28 -8.49 -5.84 8.21
N LYS A 29 -7.56 -6.51 7.50
CA LYS A 29 -6.23 -5.95 7.22
C LYS A 29 -6.40 -4.55 6.60
N GLY A 30 -5.56 -3.60 7.01
CA GLY A 30 -5.60 -2.21 6.55
C GLY A 30 -6.57 -1.32 7.32
N HIS A 31 -7.34 -1.87 8.27
CA HIS A 31 -8.22 -1.08 9.13
C HIS A 31 -7.40 -0.21 10.10
N ILE A 32 -7.69 1.10 10.13
CA ILE A 32 -7.12 2.03 11.10
C ILE A 32 -7.93 1.92 12.38
N LEU A 33 -7.29 1.52 13.48
CA LEU A 33 -7.96 1.32 14.75
C LEU A 33 -8.41 2.64 15.36
N ALA A 34 -9.72 2.84 15.45
CA ALA A 34 -10.30 3.95 16.20
C ALA A 34 -10.36 3.62 17.70
N PRO A 35 -10.47 4.61 18.60
CA PRO A 35 -10.58 4.37 20.04
C PRO A 35 -11.71 3.39 20.42
N GLU A 36 -12.83 3.40 19.70
CA GLU A 36 -13.96 2.50 19.93
C GLU A 36 -13.63 1.05 19.57
N ASP A 37 -12.77 0.85 18.57
CA ASP A 37 -12.31 -0.48 18.17
C ASP A 37 -11.42 -1.09 19.26
N ILE A 38 -10.63 -0.27 19.95
CA ILE A 38 -9.80 -0.70 21.07
C ILE A 38 -10.66 -1.29 22.19
N VAL A 39 -11.76 -0.61 22.54
CA VAL A 39 -12.70 -1.08 23.57
C VAL A 39 -13.31 -2.44 23.18
N VAL A 40 -13.71 -2.59 21.91
CA VAL A 40 -14.28 -3.86 21.41
C VAL A 40 -13.26 -5.00 21.45
N LEU A 41 -12.01 -4.73 21.05
CA LEU A 41 -10.92 -5.69 21.08
C LEU A 41 -10.57 -6.10 22.52
N GLN A 42 -10.51 -5.13 23.45
CA GLN A 42 -10.26 -5.37 24.87
C GLN A 42 -11.36 -6.22 25.53
N ASN A 43 -12.63 -5.89 25.27
CA ASN A 43 -13.78 -6.67 25.78
C ASN A 43 -13.81 -8.10 25.25
N SER A 44 -13.10 -8.37 24.15
CA SER A 44 -12.95 -9.71 23.57
C SER A 44 -11.69 -10.43 24.05
N GLY A 45 -10.99 -9.90 25.05
CA GLY A 45 -9.80 -10.51 25.65
C GLY A 45 -8.52 -10.37 24.82
N ILE A 46 -8.53 -9.59 23.74
CA ILE A 46 -7.31 -9.29 22.98
C ILE A 46 -6.46 -8.33 23.81
N THR A 47 -5.15 -8.52 23.82
CA THR A 47 -4.20 -7.69 24.59
C THR A 47 -3.22 -6.92 23.70
N GLY A 48 -3.08 -7.33 22.44
CA GLY A 48 -2.27 -6.64 21.45
C GLY A 48 -2.55 -7.15 20.04
N VAL A 49 -2.12 -6.37 19.06
CA VAL A 49 -2.33 -6.63 17.64
C VAL A 49 -1.02 -6.49 16.87
N ILE A 50 -0.91 -7.15 15.72
CA ILE A 50 0.16 -6.84 14.76
C ILE A 50 -0.33 -5.68 13.90
N ALA A 51 0.33 -4.54 14.01
CA ALA A 51 -0.08 -3.32 13.34
C ALA A 51 1.13 -2.46 12.94
N ALA A 52 0.88 -1.52 12.03
CA ALA A 52 1.80 -0.49 11.62
C ALA A 52 1.37 0.86 12.21
N ARG A 53 2.31 1.59 12.81
CA ARG A 53 2.14 3.00 13.15
C ARG A 53 2.90 3.85 12.14
N LEU A 54 2.18 4.72 11.46
CA LEU A 54 2.80 5.73 10.60
C LEU A 54 3.52 6.76 11.46
N GLU A 55 4.72 7.13 11.03
CA GLU A 55 5.51 8.26 11.48
C GLU A 55 5.19 9.46 10.59
N SER A 56 5.69 10.65 10.96
CA SER A 56 5.30 11.92 10.32
C SER A 56 5.59 12.00 8.81
N GLU A 57 6.53 11.20 8.32
CA GLU A 57 6.93 11.17 6.91
C GLU A 57 6.40 9.94 6.16
N ASP A 58 5.70 9.04 6.85
CA ASP A 58 5.12 7.88 6.19
C ASP A 58 3.78 8.21 5.52
N ILE A 59 3.53 7.55 4.39
CA ILE A 59 2.26 7.56 3.68
C ILE A 59 1.75 6.12 3.51
N LEU A 60 0.47 5.97 3.20
CA LEU A 60 -0.13 4.65 2.94
C LEU A 60 0.37 4.08 1.61
N GLU A 61 0.38 2.74 1.49
CA GLU A 61 0.86 2.04 0.29
C GLU A 61 0.11 2.45 -0.99
N ASP A 62 -1.21 2.63 -0.92
CA ASP A 62 -2.02 3.03 -2.07
C ASP A 62 -1.75 4.48 -2.49
N GLU A 63 -1.42 5.33 -1.51
CA GLU A 63 -1.00 6.70 -1.79
C GLU A 63 0.39 6.73 -2.43
N ALA A 64 1.33 5.94 -1.92
CA ALA A 64 2.66 5.80 -2.51
C ALA A 64 2.58 5.28 -3.95
N ALA A 65 1.82 4.21 -4.20
CA ALA A 65 1.61 3.64 -5.53
C ALA A 65 0.96 4.65 -6.49
N SER A 66 0.00 5.44 -6.01
CA SER A 66 -0.63 6.51 -6.79
C SER A 66 0.38 7.60 -7.15
N ARG A 67 1.18 8.09 -6.19
CA ARG A 67 2.19 9.14 -6.43
C ARG A 67 3.22 8.70 -7.45
N ILE A 68 3.76 7.48 -7.30
CA ILE A 68 4.74 6.92 -8.25
C ILE A 68 4.13 6.80 -9.64
N SER A 69 2.92 6.25 -9.75
CA SER A 69 2.25 6.06 -11.06
C SER A 69 1.98 7.37 -11.77
N ASN A 70 1.55 8.42 -11.03
CA ASN A 70 1.35 9.75 -11.59
C ASN A 70 2.67 10.39 -12.07
N ALA A 71 3.79 10.10 -11.40
CA ALA A 71 5.10 10.63 -11.79
C ALA A 71 5.67 9.96 -13.04
N ILE A 72 5.34 8.69 -13.29
CA ILE A 72 5.90 7.91 -14.41
C ILE A 72 4.96 7.77 -15.61
N ALA A 73 3.67 8.08 -15.46
CA ALA A 73 2.70 7.96 -16.55
C ALA A 73 3.04 8.94 -17.68
N GLY A 74 3.12 8.41 -18.91
CA GLY A 74 3.35 9.17 -20.12
C GLY A 74 2.08 9.40 -20.93
N LEU A 75 2.26 9.86 -22.17
CA LEU A 75 1.16 10.00 -23.14
C LEU A 75 0.50 8.64 -23.41
N ASN A 76 -0.83 8.66 -23.64
CA ASN A 76 -1.63 7.47 -23.94
C ASN A 76 -1.59 6.39 -22.84
N ILE A 77 -1.40 6.79 -21.59
CA ILE A 77 -1.48 5.90 -20.42
C ILE A 77 -2.61 6.36 -19.50
N GLN A 78 -3.55 5.48 -19.23
CA GLN A 78 -4.49 5.62 -18.12
C GLN A 78 -3.92 4.99 -16.85
N ILE A 79 -4.05 5.71 -15.74
CA ILE A 79 -3.62 5.25 -14.42
C ILE A 79 -4.82 4.57 -13.75
N GLY A 80 -4.68 3.29 -13.44
CA GLY A 80 -5.66 2.55 -12.66
C GLY A 80 -5.74 3.06 -11.22
N LYS A 81 -6.85 2.79 -10.52
CA LYS A 81 -6.93 3.10 -9.09
C LYS A 81 -5.93 2.25 -8.31
N ALA A 82 -5.16 2.85 -7.41
CA ALA A 82 -4.28 2.11 -6.52
C ALA A 82 -5.08 1.20 -5.58
N PHE A 83 -4.59 -0.02 -5.40
CA PHE A 83 -5.17 -1.02 -4.51
C PHE A 83 -4.11 -1.99 -4.02
N THR A 84 -4.02 -2.17 -2.70
CA THR A 84 -3.05 -3.04 -2.03
C THR A 84 -1.60 -2.75 -2.46
N GLY A 85 -1.23 -1.47 -2.55
CA GLY A 85 0.11 -1.02 -2.89
C GLY A 85 0.46 -1.15 -4.39
N ARG A 86 -0.52 -1.49 -5.23
CA ARG A 86 -0.33 -1.63 -6.68
C ARG A 86 -1.23 -0.68 -7.45
N CYS A 87 -0.67 -0.08 -8.48
CA CYS A 87 -1.39 0.71 -9.47
C CYS A 87 -0.96 0.25 -10.87
N ASN A 88 -1.93 0.05 -11.78
CA ASN A 88 -1.66 -0.42 -13.13
C ASN A 88 -1.62 0.76 -14.10
N LEU A 89 -0.62 0.78 -14.97
CA LEU A 89 -0.58 1.66 -16.14
C LEU A 89 -1.18 0.93 -17.34
N ILE A 90 -2.22 1.49 -17.93
CA ILE A 90 -3.01 0.85 -18.98
C ILE A 90 -2.87 1.69 -20.25
N ALA A 91 -2.56 1.05 -21.37
CA ALA A 91 -2.51 1.74 -22.65
C ALA A 91 -3.90 2.25 -23.05
N ASP A 92 -4.01 3.54 -23.36
CA ASP A 92 -5.23 4.20 -23.83
C ASP A 92 -5.34 4.21 -25.37
N ALA A 93 -4.30 3.72 -26.05
CA ALA A 93 -4.22 3.64 -27.50
C ALA A 93 -3.46 2.38 -27.94
N HIS A 94 -3.74 1.91 -29.16
CA HIS A 94 -2.95 0.86 -29.79
C HIS A 94 -1.57 1.41 -30.18
N GLY A 95 -0.52 0.66 -29.88
CA GLY A 95 0.85 1.05 -30.21
C GLY A 95 1.90 0.20 -29.53
N LEU A 96 3.14 0.66 -29.63
CA LEU A 96 4.29 0.08 -28.95
C LEU A 96 4.60 0.87 -27.69
N ILE A 97 5.02 0.19 -26.63
CA ILE A 97 5.55 0.84 -25.45
C ILE A 97 6.99 1.32 -25.72
N ASN A 98 7.26 2.56 -25.34
CA ASN A 98 8.59 3.15 -25.36
C ASN A 98 8.85 3.90 -24.06
N TYR A 99 10.02 3.69 -23.47
CA TYR A 99 10.44 4.30 -22.22
C TYR A 99 11.97 4.26 -22.12
N ASP A 100 12.53 5.08 -21.23
CA ASP A 100 13.95 5.04 -20.91
C ASP A 100 14.22 3.87 -19.94
N LYS A 101 14.85 2.81 -20.46
CA LYS A 101 15.18 1.61 -19.67
C LYS A 101 16.13 1.92 -18.53
N VAL A 102 17.11 2.79 -18.74
CA VAL A 102 18.11 3.13 -17.71
C VAL A 102 17.42 3.82 -16.54
N ARG A 103 16.52 4.77 -16.81
CA ARG A 103 15.73 5.43 -15.77
C ARG A 103 14.78 4.48 -15.02
N LEU A 104 14.19 3.51 -15.72
CA LEU A 104 13.36 2.49 -15.07
C LEU A 104 14.20 1.64 -14.11
N ASP A 105 15.38 1.22 -14.56
CA ASP A 105 16.31 0.42 -13.74
C ASP A 105 16.80 1.24 -12.53
N GLU A 106 17.16 2.52 -12.72
CA GLU A 106 17.52 3.44 -11.62
C GLU A 106 16.39 3.59 -10.60
N LEU A 107 15.15 3.77 -11.05
CA LEU A 107 13.98 3.83 -10.17
C LEU A 107 13.84 2.57 -9.32
N ASN A 108 13.94 1.40 -9.95
CA ASN A 108 13.82 0.11 -9.26
C ASN A 108 14.97 -0.18 -8.28
N LEU A 109 16.08 0.54 -8.40
CA LEU A 109 17.22 0.43 -7.50
C LEU A 109 17.17 1.40 -6.30
N ILE A 110 16.20 2.32 -6.26
CA ILE A 110 16.06 3.28 -5.14
C ILE A 110 15.76 2.54 -3.84
N ASP A 111 14.76 1.66 -3.84
CA ASP A 111 14.36 0.90 -2.66
C ASP A 111 13.66 -0.41 -3.07
N GLN A 112 14.00 -1.51 -2.40
CA GLN A 112 13.45 -2.84 -2.67
C GLN A 112 11.93 -2.95 -2.48
N SER A 113 11.32 -2.04 -1.72
CA SER A 113 9.87 -1.99 -1.49
C SER A 113 9.10 -1.38 -2.67
N ILE A 114 9.80 -0.77 -3.63
CA ILE A 114 9.23 -0.13 -4.79
C ILE A 114 9.68 -0.88 -6.04
N THR A 115 8.74 -1.18 -6.93
CA THR A 115 9.08 -1.77 -8.22
C THR A 115 8.07 -1.33 -9.27
N VAL A 116 8.58 -0.95 -10.43
CA VAL A 116 7.83 -0.71 -11.66
C VAL A 116 8.28 -1.75 -12.68
N ALA A 117 7.32 -2.49 -13.22
CA ALA A 117 7.55 -3.51 -14.23
C ALA A 117 6.68 -3.25 -15.44
N THR A 118 7.23 -3.50 -16.62
CA THR A 118 6.53 -3.37 -17.89
C THR A 118 7.13 -4.30 -18.94
N LEU A 119 6.48 -4.41 -20.10
CA LEU A 119 6.99 -5.17 -21.25
C LEU A 119 8.26 -4.52 -21.79
N PRO A 120 9.21 -5.30 -22.34
CA PRO A 120 10.35 -4.73 -23.05
C PRO A 120 9.87 -3.82 -24.18
N PRO A 121 10.58 -2.72 -24.46
CA PRO A 121 10.19 -1.83 -25.54
C PRO A 121 10.21 -2.59 -26.88
N TYR A 122 9.28 -2.26 -27.76
CA TYR A 122 9.17 -2.84 -29.11
C TYR A 122 8.90 -4.36 -29.17
N THR A 123 8.32 -4.95 -28.11
CA THR A 123 7.88 -6.35 -28.10
C THR A 123 6.36 -6.47 -28.25
N VAL A 124 5.89 -7.56 -28.87
CA VAL A 124 4.47 -7.88 -29.14
C VAL A 124 4.10 -9.16 -28.40
#